data_AF-A0A673JZW7-F1
#
_entry.id   AF-A0A673JZW7-F1
#
_cell.length_a   1.000
_cell.length_b   1.000
_cell.length_c   1.000
_cell.angle_alpha   90.00
_cell.angle_beta   90.00
_cell.angle_gamma   90.00
#
_symmetry.space_group_name_H-M   'P 1'
#
loop_
_entity.id
_entity.type
_entity.pdbx_description
1 polymer ?
#
loop_
_entity_poly.entity_id
_entity_poly.type
_entity_poly.pdbx_seq_one_letter_code
_entity_poly.pdbx_strand_id
1 'polypeptide(L)'
;MNKKTLGKRSVESLTSDLTEEQRKQLCGLLGNVELTLLYKASVHGYQASAFHQRCDHQGPTLLVAYNHSGYIFGGYTSVDYTQCCQQITDKEAFLFSFQDKEPFCIKVKSGHYARYDDAGGPNFGQQLCFCYNNQPVVYHQGGINAFVFYSDTLYGNDTDLSECEVYKVKHILQVMEKPWRNVLWTAEYLMGLIRNHKPLMTSVSRVRILMIGPVGAGKSSFFNSINSIFMGRITSKAMSGSAGTSLTTQFRTYPVKDGREGKPLPFALCDTMGLEEQTGPPSKSVPIF
;
A
#
# COMPACT_ATOMS: atom_id res chain seq x y z
N MET A 1 54.57 -14.92 6.44
CA MET A 1 53.41 -14.04 6.75
C MET A 1 52.84 -13.56 5.41
N ASN A 2 51.91 -14.32 4.81
CA ASN A 2 51.30 -13.95 3.53
C ASN A 2 49.94 -13.30 3.78
N LYS A 3 49.86 -11.97 3.64
CA LYS A 3 48.58 -11.26 3.61
C LYS A 3 47.96 -11.43 2.23
N LYS A 4 46.93 -12.29 2.15
CA LYS A 4 46.00 -12.32 1.02
C LYS A 4 45.20 -11.03 1.02
N THR A 5 45.37 -10.22 -0.02
CA THR A 5 44.55 -9.05 -0.30
C THR A 5 43.17 -9.53 -0.74
N LEU A 6 42.14 -9.25 0.07
CA LEU A 6 40.75 -9.52 -0.25
C LEU A 6 40.31 -8.51 -1.30
N GLY A 7 40.06 -8.98 -2.53
CA GLY A 7 39.52 -8.15 -3.60
C GLY A 7 38.16 -7.58 -3.20
N LYS A 8 38.05 -6.24 -3.23
CA LYS A 8 36.75 -5.54 -3.21
C LYS A 8 35.97 -5.99 -4.44
N ARG A 9 34.90 -6.77 -4.24
CA ARG A 9 33.85 -6.95 -5.25
C ARG A 9 33.24 -5.57 -5.52
N SER A 10 33.40 -5.07 -6.74
CA SER A 10 32.58 -3.99 -7.27
C SER A 10 31.13 -4.48 -7.25
N VAL A 11 30.27 -3.79 -6.51
CA VAL A 11 28.83 -3.95 -6.67
C VAL A 11 28.50 -3.27 -7.98
N GLU A 12 28.35 -4.05 -9.05
CA GLU A 12 27.73 -3.54 -10.27
C GLU A 12 26.33 -3.08 -9.90
N SER A 13 26.05 -1.79 -10.12
CA SER A 13 24.72 -1.23 -9.93
C SER A 13 23.80 -1.89 -10.95
N LEU A 14 22.74 -2.55 -10.47
CA LEU A 14 21.73 -3.15 -11.32
C LEU A 14 20.99 -2.04 -12.08
N THR A 15 21.22 -1.95 -13.40
CA THR A 15 20.59 -0.94 -14.26
C THR A 15 19.35 -1.51 -14.93
N SER A 16 18.30 -0.71 -14.97
CA SER A 16 17.01 -1.00 -15.62
C SER A 16 17.07 -0.67 -17.10
N ASP A 17 16.39 -1.46 -17.94
CA ASP A 17 16.19 -1.18 -19.37
C ASP A 17 14.98 -0.29 -19.64
N LEU A 18 14.13 -0.03 -18.64
CA LEU A 18 13.08 0.98 -18.75
C LEU A 18 13.69 2.37 -18.90
N THR A 19 13.24 3.09 -19.92
CA THR A 19 13.45 4.54 -19.98
C THR A 19 12.66 5.25 -18.89
N GLU A 20 13.06 6.46 -18.52
CA GLU A 20 12.33 7.28 -17.54
C GLU A 20 10.87 7.53 -17.94
N GLU A 21 10.58 7.69 -19.24
CA GLU A 21 9.21 7.88 -19.73
C GLU A 21 8.38 6.59 -19.56
N GLN A 22 8.90 5.44 -19.96
CA GLN A 22 8.21 4.15 -19.77
C GLN A 22 7.99 3.85 -18.28
N ARG A 23 8.99 4.10 -17.44
CA ARG A 23 8.87 3.99 -15.98
C ARG A 23 7.73 4.87 -15.46
N LYS A 24 7.67 6.12 -15.90
CA LYS A 24 6.62 7.06 -15.48
C LYS A 24 5.22 6.61 -15.93
N GLN A 25 5.10 6.06 -17.14
CA GLN A 25 3.84 5.54 -17.66
C GLN A 25 3.36 4.30 -16.90
N LEU A 26 4.27 3.36 -16.61
CA LEU A 26 3.97 2.20 -15.77
C LEU A 26 3.60 2.60 -14.33
N CYS A 27 4.29 3.58 -13.74
CA CYS A 27 3.87 4.17 -12.47
C CYS A 27 2.46 4.75 -12.58
N GLY A 28 2.14 5.48 -13.65
CA GLY A 28 0.81 6.04 -13.90
C GLY A 28 -0.32 5.00 -13.87
N LEU A 29 -0.08 3.79 -14.39
CA LEU A 29 -1.04 2.67 -14.32
C LEU A 29 -1.28 2.15 -12.89
N LEU A 30 -0.27 2.24 -12.04
CA LEU A 30 -0.26 1.73 -10.66
C LEU A 30 -0.59 2.82 -9.63
N GLY A 31 -0.70 4.08 -10.07
CA GLY A 31 -0.92 5.25 -9.23
C GLY A 31 0.38 5.82 -8.65
N ASN A 32 0.33 6.35 -7.42
CA ASN A 32 1.50 6.94 -6.80
C ASN A 32 2.44 5.86 -6.22
N VAL A 33 3.32 5.32 -7.06
CA VAL A 33 4.21 4.21 -6.69
C VAL A 33 5.67 4.49 -7.03
N GLU A 34 6.55 3.85 -6.28
CA GLU A 34 7.97 3.73 -6.58
C GLU A 34 8.28 2.32 -7.08
N LEU A 35 9.02 2.21 -8.19
CA LEU A 35 9.52 0.94 -8.72
C LEU A 35 10.99 0.75 -8.32
N THR A 36 11.29 -0.34 -7.63
CA THR A 36 12.66 -0.76 -7.30
C THR A 36 12.99 -2.06 -8.03
N LEU A 37 14.04 -2.07 -8.86
CA LEU A 37 14.43 -3.27 -9.61
C LEU A 37 14.96 -4.34 -8.65
N LEU A 38 14.34 -5.53 -8.66
CA LEU A 38 14.70 -6.68 -7.82
C LEU A 38 15.51 -7.71 -8.60
N TYR A 39 15.06 -7.97 -9.82
CA TYR A 39 15.56 -9.05 -10.68
C TYR A 39 15.69 -8.55 -12.12
N LYS A 40 16.81 -8.89 -12.75
CA LYS A 40 17.08 -8.72 -14.18
C LYS A 40 17.68 -10.03 -14.67
N ALA A 41 17.02 -10.70 -15.62
CA ALA A 41 17.35 -12.06 -16.00
C ALA A 41 18.75 -12.18 -16.62
N SER A 42 19.19 -11.19 -17.41
CA SER A 42 20.54 -11.16 -17.97
C SER A 42 21.66 -11.11 -16.92
N VAL A 43 21.37 -10.55 -15.73
CA VAL A 43 22.35 -10.42 -14.63
C VAL A 43 22.25 -11.59 -13.65
N HIS A 44 21.03 -12.06 -13.35
CA HIS A 44 20.79 -13.06 -12.31
C HIS A 44 20.59 -14.48 -12.85
N GLY A 45 20.42 -14.64 -14.16
CA GLY A 45 20.07 -15.88 -14.83
C GLY A 45 18.55 -16.09 -14.92
N TYR A 46 18.11 -16.75 -15.99
CA TYR A 46 16.70 -17.04 -16.30
C TYR A 46 16.09 -18.16 -15.45
N GLN A 47 16.80 -18.66 -14.43
CA GLN A 47 16.33 -19.78 -13.61
C GLN A 47 15.24 -19.33 -12.65
N ALA A 48 14.20 -20.15 -12.49
CA ALA A 48 13.13 -19.91 -11.52
C ALA A 48 13.68 -19.71 -10.09
N SER A 49 14.74 -20.45 -9.73
CA SER A 49 15.42 -20.27 -8.43
C SER A 49 16.03 -18.88 -8.24
N ALA A 50 16.56 -18.25 -9.30
CA ALA A 50 17.11 -16.90 -9.24
C ALA A 50 16.01 -15.85 -9.12
N PHE A 51 14.87 -16.06 -9.78
CA PHE A 51 13.67 -15.26 -9.62
C PHE A 51 13.15 -15.32 -8.17
N HIS A 52 12.89 -16.51 -7.65
CA HIS A 52 12.33 -16.70 -6.30
C HIS A 52 13.25 -16.17 -5.20
N GLN A 53 14.57 -16.36 -5.32
CA GLN A 53 15.54 -15.81 -4.36
C GLN A 53 15.40 -14.29 -4.17
N ARG A 54 14.87 -13.57 -5.17
CA ARG A 54 14.81 -12.11 -5.21
C ARG A 54 13.41 -11.55 -5.09
N CYS A 55 12.41 -12.25 -5.60
CA CYS A 55 11.05 -11.76 -5.75
C CYS A 55 10.10 -12.28 -4.66
N ASP A 56 10.43 -13.38 -3.99
CA ASP A 56 9.58 -13.92 -2.92
C ASP A 56 9.49 -12.96 -1.74
N HIS A 57 8.28 -12.87 -1.18
CA HIS A 57 7.95 -12.04 -0.03
C HIS A 57 8.31 -10.54 -0.18
N GLN A 58 8.39 -10.04 -1.43
CA GLN A 58 8.74 -8.65 -1.68
C GLN A 58 7.57 -7.67 -1.63
N GLY A 59 6.32 -8.14 -1.56
CA GLY A 59 5.15 -7.31 -1.78
C GLY A 59 4.61 -7.43 -3.21
N PRO A 60 3.78 -6.46 -3.62
CA PRO A 60 3.39 -6.26 -5.01
C PRO A 60 4.58 -6.14 -5.96
N THR A 61 4.48 -6.77 -7.13
CA THR A 61 5.55 -6.78 -8.14
C THR A 61 5.03 -6.52 -9.55
N LEU A 62 5.84 -5.82 -10.34
CA LEU A 62 5.64 -5.58 -11.76
C LEU A 62 6.74 -6.32 -12.54
N LEU A 63 6.35 -7.28 -13.38
CA LEU A 63 7.24 -7.94 -14.32
C LEU A 63 7.19 -7.19 -15.66
N VAL A 64 8.36 -6.91 -16.23
CA VAL A 64 8.55 -6.29 -17.55
C VAL A 64 9.45 -7.18 -18.38
N ALA A 65 8.97 -7.60 -19.53
CA ALA A 65 9.66 -8.43 -20.50
C ALA A 65 9.85 -7.68 -21.81
N TYR A 66 10.95 -7.99 -22.48
CA TYR A 66 11.40 -7.38 -23.71
C TYR A 66 11.66 -8.50 -24.72
N ASN A 67 11.33 -8.29 -25.99
CA ASN A 67 11.71 -9.20 -27.06
C ASN A 67 12.45 -8.49 -28.19
N HIS A 68 12.95 -9.27 -29.14
CA HIS A 68 13.77 -8.75 -30.25
C HIS A 68 12.93 -8.03 -31.31
N SER A 69 11.61 -8.27 -31.32
CA SER A 69 10.63 -7.53 -32.12
C SER A 69 10.28 -6.15 -31.57
N GLY A 70 10.88 -5.75 -30.43
CA GLY A 70 10.73 -4.42 -29.84
C GLY A 70 9.52 -4.24 -28.94
N TYR A 71 8.80 -5.33 -28.60
CA TYR A 71 7.69 -5.27 -27.66
C TYR A 71 8.20 -5.18 -26.22
N ILE A 72 7.49 -4.38 -25.43
CA ILE A 72 7.67 -4.27 -23.99
C ILE A 72 6.33 -4.59 -23.34
N PHE A 73 6.29 -5.69 -22.60
CA PHE A 73 5.05 -6.26 -22.10
C PHE A 73 5.29 -6.96 -20.77
N GLY A 74 4.22 -7.34 -20.08
CA GLY A 74 4.39 -8.05 -18.82
C GLY A 74 3.11 -8.03 -18.00
N GLY A 75 3.28 -8.07 -16.68
CA GLY A 75 2.13 -8.10 -15.78
C GLY A 75 2.46 -7.65 -14.38
N TYR A 76 1.41 -7.25 -13.68
CA TYR A 76 1.43 -6.82 -12.29
C TYR A 76 0.64 -7.80 -11.42
N THR A 77 1.15 -8.07 -10.23
CA THR A 77 0.41 -8.73 -9.15
C THR A 77 0.56 -7.93 -7.87
N SER A 78 -0.55 -7.80 -7.13
CA SER A 78 -0.62 -7.19 -5.81
C SER A 78 -0.31 -8.16 -4.66
N VAL A 79 -0.14 -9.45 -4.97
CA VAL A 79 0.00 -10.53 -4.00
C VAL A 79 1.39 -11.15 -4.07
N ASP A 80 2.03 -11.28 -2.91
CA ASP A 80 3.37 -11.84 -2.72
C ASP A 80 3.55 -13.24 -3.33
N TYR A 81 4.73 -13.49 -3.91
CA TYR A 81 5.20 -14.84 -4.19
C TYR A 81 5.62 -15.53 -2.88
N THR A 82 5.14 -16.76 -2.68
CA THR A 82 5.38 -17.56 -1.46
C THR A 82 5.72 -19.02 -1.76
N GLN A 83 5.68 -19.42 -3.03
CA GLN A 83 5.81 -20.81 -3.48
C GLN A 83 4.84 -21.77 -2.76
N CYS A 84 3.59 -21.35 -2.53
CA CYS A 84 2.61 -22.12 -1.74
C CYS A 84 1.94 -23.29 -2.49
N CYS A 85 2.28 -23.51 -3.75
CA CYS A 85 1.68 -24.48 -4.68
C CYS A 85 0.17 -24.32 -4.87
N GLN A 86 -0.35 -23.09 -4.86
CA GLN A 86 -1.79 -22.78 -4.96
C GLN A 86 -2.13 -21.81 -6.09
N GLN A 87 -3.40 -21.84 -6.49
CA GLN A 87 -3.96 -20.85 -7.41
C GLN A 87 -4.28 -19.55 -6.65
N ILE A 88 -3.75 -18.43 -7.12
CA ILE A 88 -3.83 -17.14 -6.43
C ILE A 88 -4.94 -16.29 -7.04
N THR A 89 -5.84 -15.82 -6.17
CA THR A 89 -6.80 -14.77 -6.54
C THR A 89 -6.16 -13.41 -6.32
N ASP A 90 -6.14 -12.58 -7.37
CA ASP A 90 -5.66 -11.21 -7.30
C ASP A 90 -6.49 -10.36 -8.26
N LYS A 91 -7.43 -9.59 -7.72
CA LYS A 91 -8.36 -8.77 -8.52
C LYS A 91 -7.67 -7.55 -9.14
N GLU A 92 -6.54 -7.14 -8.59
CA GLU A 92 -5.76 -6.01 -9.09
C GLU A 92 -4.81 -6.42 -10.20
N ALA A 93 -4.56 -7.73 -10.37
CA ALA A 93 -3.67 -8.26 -11.40
C ALA A 93 -4.09 -7.83 -12.81
N PHE A 94 -3.09 -7.46 -13.61
CA PHE A 94 -3.26 -7.13 -15.01
C PHE A 94 -2.02 -7.52 -15.81
N LEU A 95 -2.24 -7.82 -17.09
CA LEU A 95 -1.19 -7.79 -18.10
C LEU A 95 -1.12 -6.40 -18.73
N PHE A 96 0.03 -6.02 -19.24
CA PHE A 96 0.19 -4.81 -20.04
C PHE A 96 1.08 -5.08 -21.26
N SER A 97 0.95 -4.21 -22.26
CA SER A 97 1.92 -4.08 -23.35
C SER A 97 1.95 -2.65 -23.85
N PHE A 98 3.12 -2.18 -24.27
CA PHE A 98 3.28 -0.88 -24.89
C PHE A 98 2.82 -0.92 -26.35
N GLN A 99 1.89 -0.04 -26.70
CA GLN A 99 1.51 0.23 -28.08
C GLN A 99 1.86 1.68 -28.41
N ASP A 100 2.74 1.87 -29.39
CA ASP A 100 3.34 3.16 -29.73
C ASP A 100 4.04 3.85 -28.54
N LYS A 101 3.33 4.74 -27.85
CA LYS A 101 3.83 5.52 -26.71
C LYS A 101 3.15 5.21 -25.40
N GLU A 102 1.99 4.55 -25.35
CA GLU A 102 1.27 4.32 -24.10
C GLU A 102 0.96 2.84 -23.88
N PRO A 103 1.05 2.35 -22.63
CA PRO A 103 0.70 0.98 -22.32
C PRO A 103 -0.82 0.81 -22.20
N PHE A 104 -1.35 -0.27 -22.76
CA PHE A 104 -2.71 -0.73 -22.47
C PHE A 104 -2.68 -1.87 -21.45
N CYS A 105 -3.77 -2.01 -20.68
CA CYS A 105 -3.89 -3.03 -19.65
C CYS A 105 -5.01 -4.02 -19.94
N ILE A 106 -4.77 -5.29 -19.62
CA ILE A 106 -5.75 -6.38 -19.68
C ILE A 106 -5.93 -6.90 -18.26
N LYS A 107 -7.12 -6.71 -17.69
CA LYS A 107 -7.45 -7.19 -16.35
C LYS A 107 -7.77 -8.68 -16.35
N VAL A 108 -7.51 -9.33 -15.22
CA VAL A 108 -7.94 -10.72 -15.00
C VAL A 108 -9.47 -10.83 -15.09
N LYS A 109 -9.98 -11.88 -15.72
CA LYS A 109 -11.42 -12.14 -15.77
C LYS A 109 -11.95 -12.50 -14.38
N SER A 110 -13.16 -12.02 -14.08
CA SER A 110 -13.87 -12.44 -12.88
C SER A 110 -14.01 -13.96 -12.82
N GLY A 111 -13.86 -14.53 -11.62
CA GLY A 111 -13.90 -15.98 -11.38
C GLY A 111 -12.67 -16.77 -11.85
N HIS A 112 -11.62 -16.10 -12.33
CA HIS A 112 -10.36 -16.75 -12.70
C HIS A 112 -9.25 -16.39 -11.71
N TYR A 113 -8.28 -17.29 -11.59
CA TYR A 113 -7.07 -17.05 -10.80
C TYR A 113 -6.07 -16.23 -11.61
N ALA A 114 -5.38 -15.32 -10.93
CA ALA A 114 -4.43 -14.41 -11.55
C ALA A 114 -3.07 -15.07 -11.83
N ARG A 115 -2.71 -16.12 -11.09
CA ARG A 115 -1.48 -16.93 -11.28
C ARG A 115 -1.55 -18.24 -10.49
N TYR A 116 -0.62 -19.14 -10.74
CA TYR A 116 -0.30 -20.28 -9.87
C TYR A 116 1.04 -20.00 -9.17
N ASP A 117 1.08 -20.13 -7.85
CA ASP A 117 2.26 -19.83 -7.03
C ASP A 117 3.01 -21.13 -6.73
N ASP A 118 3.91 -21.56 -7.60
CA ASP A 118 4.75 -22.74 -7.40
C ASP A 118 6.25 -22.38 -7.40
N ALA A 119 7.13 -23.36 -7.61
CA ALA A 119 8.57 -23.15 -7.72
C ALA A 119 9.04 -22.83 -9.16
N GLY A 120 8.09 -22.60 -10.08
CA GLY A 120 8.33 -22.28 -11.47
C GLY A 120 8.58 -20.80 -11.72
N GLY A 121 8.82 -20.45 -12.98
CA GLY A 121 8.97 -19.05 -13.37
C GLY A 121 7.68 -18.23 -13.16
N PRO A 122 7.79 -16.89 -13.21
CA PRO A 122 6.64 -16.02 -13.06
C PRO A 122 5.60 -16.30 -14.15
N ASN A 123 4.32 -16.41 -13.75
CA ASN A 123 3.20 -16.66 -14.65
C ASN A 123 2.01 -15.78 -14.32
N PHE A 124 1.15 -15.60 -15.33
CA PHE A 124 -0.13 -14.91 -15.24
C PHE A 124 -1.23 -15.81 -15.82
N GLY A 125 -2.19 -16.12 -14.97
CA GLY A 125 -3.40 -16.86 -15.30
C GLY A 125 -3.17 -18.34 -15.59
N GLN A 126 -2.00 -18.90 -15.25
CA GLN A 126 -1.50 -20.19 -15.78
C GLN A 126 -1.47 -20.25 -17.32
N GLN A 127 -1.65 -19.10 -17.97
CA GLN A 127 -1.81 -18.96 -19.40
C GLN A 127 -0.53 -18.41 -20.00
N LEU A 128 0.10 -17.42 -19.36
CA LEU A 128 1.32 -16.78 -19.85
C LEU A 128 2.45 -16.98 -18.83
N CYS A 129 3.47 -17.74 -19.20
CA CYS A 129 4.65 -18.02 -18.36
C CYS A 129 5.88 -17.35 -18.95
N PHE A 130 6.65 -16.66 -18.10
CA PHE A 130 7.89 -15.99 -18.46
C PHE A 130 9.09 -16.78 -17.98
N CYS A 131 10.21 -16.67 -18.69
CA CYS A 131 11.43 -17.45 -18.42
C CYS A 131 11.16 -18.97 -18.40
N TYR A 132 10.28 -19.44 -19.30
CA TYR A 132 9.74 -20.80 -19.24
C TYR A 132 10.84 -21.86 -19.41
N ASN A 133 10.78 -22.93 -18.60
CA ASN A 133 11.82 -23.97 -18.52
C ASN A 133 13.24 -23.41 -18.28
N ASN A 134 13.35 -22.31 -17.54
CA ASN A 134 14.62 -21.64 -17.25
C ASN A 134 15.33 -21.09 -18.50
N GLN A 135 14.58 -20.81 -19.57
CA GLN A 135 15.07 -20.25 -20.84
C GLN A 135 14.51 -18.84 -21.04
N PRO A 136 15.15 -17.98 -21.86
CA PRO A 136 14.67 -16.65 -22.18
C PRO A 136 13.48 -16.69 -23.15
N VAL A 137 12.41 -17.39 -22.78
CA VAL A 137 11.23 -17.57 -23.63
C VAL A 137 9.94 -17.36 -22.85
N VAL A 138 8.93 -16.90 -23.57
CA VAL A 138 7.53 -16.86 -23.12
C VAL A 138 6.82 -18.11 -23.61
N TYR A 139 6.08 -18.75 -22.71
CA TYR A 139 5.18 -19.84 -23.06
C TYR A 139 3.73 -19.41 -22.86
N HIS A 140 2.94 -19.57 -23.92
CA HIS A 140 1.50 -19.33 -23.89
C HIS A 140 0.75 -20.66 -23.93
N GLN A 141 0.14 -21.03 -22.80
CA GLN A 141 -0.70 -22.20 -22.68
C GLN A 141 -2.10 -21.91 -23.24
N GLY A 142 -2.48 -22.65 -24.29
CA GLY A 142 -3.85 -22.62 -24.82
C GLY A 142 -4.88 -23.25 -23.87
N GLY A 143 -6.15 -22.87 -24.03
CA GLY A 143 -7.28 -23.46 -23.30
C GLY A 143 -7.61 -22.82 -21.96
N ILE A 144 -6.76 -21.91 -21.46
CA ILE A 144 -7.01 -21.10 -20.26
C ILE A 144 -7.19 -19.65 -20.71
N ASN A 145 -8.26 -19.00 -20.26
CA ASN A 145 -8.62 -17.63 -20.66
C ASN A 145 -8.78 -16.72 -19.44
N ALA A 146 -7.83 -16.78 -18.50
CA ALA A 146 -7.81 -15.90 -17.34
C ALA A 146 -7.59 -14.43 -17.75
N PHE A 147 -6.81 -14.20 -18.80
CA PHE A 147 -6.66 -12.92 -19.47
C PHE A 147 -7.08 -13.05 -20.94
N VAL A 148 -7.78 -12.04 -21.48
CA VAL A 148 -8.24 -12.05 -22.87
C VAL A 148 -7.32 -11.15 -23.70
N PHE A 149 -6.44 -11.77 -24.48
CA PHE A 149 -5.49 -11.06 -25.34
C PHE A 149 -5.17 -11.88 -26.60
N TYR A 150 -4.59 -11.21 -27.58
CA TYR A 150 -3.99 -11.83 -28.76
C TYR A 150 -2.47 -11.69 -28.69
N SER A 151 -1.75 -12.75 -29.05
CA SER A 151 -0.29 -12.84 -28.91
C SER A 151 0.47 -11.87 -29.81
N ASP A 152 -0.06 -11.55 -30.99
CA ASP A 152 0.44 -10.53 -31.91
C ASP A 152 0.35 -9.12 -31.31
N THR A 153 -0.73 -8.83 -30.61
CA THR A 153 -0.93 -7.54 -29.95
C THR A 153 -0.13 -7.43 -28.66
N LEU A 154 -0.06 -8.50 -27.85
CA LEU A 154 0.60 -8.45 -26.54
C LEU A 154 2.13 -8.46 -26.67
N TYR A 155 2.69 -9.35 -27.50
CA TYR A 155 4.14 -9.54 -27.64
C TYR A 155 4.59 -9.83 -29.07
N GLY A 156 3.79 -9.50 -30.09
CA GLY A 156 4.20 -9.62 -31.49
C GLY A 156 4.38 -11.05 -32.01
N ASN A 157 3.82 -12.05 -31.32
CA ASN A 157 4.12 -13.49 -31.54
C ASN A 157 5.60 -13.87 -31.39
N ASP A 158 6.46 -12.96 -30.92
CA ASP A 158 7.87 -13.21 -30.67
C ASP A 158 8.05 -13.66 -29.23
N THR A 159 8.25 -14.97 -29.07
CA THR A 159 8.38 -15.63 -27.79
C THR A 159 9.78 -15.49 -27.19
N ASP A 160 10.78 -15.06 -27.96
CA ASP A 160 12.17 -15.01 -27.54
C ASP A 160 12.45 -13.69 -26.81
N LEU A 161 12.64 -13.80 -25.51
CA LEU A 161 12.92 -12.65 -24.65
C LEU A 161 14.36 -12.19 -24.83
N SER A 162 14.52 -10.89 -25.07
CA SER A 162 15.82 -10.22 -24.95
C SER A 162 16.13 -9.90 -23.48
N GLU A 163 15.11 -9.65 -22.65
CA GLU A 163 15.27 -9.38 -21.22
C GLU A 163 13.98 -9.68 -20.43
N CYS A 164 14.12 -9.98 -19.14
CA CYS A 164 13.02 -10.06 -18.18
C CYS A 164 13.43 -9.40 -16.85
N GLU A 165 12.73 -8.34 -16.47
CA GLU A 165 12.94 -7.55 -15.27
C GLU A 165 11.74 -7.65 -14.33
N VAL A 166 11.99 -7.64 -13.02
CA VAL A 166 10.93 -7.60 -12.01
C VAL A 166 11.22 -6.51 -11.00
N TYR A 167 10.21 -5.68 -10.78
CA TYR A 167 10.26 -4.52 -9.91
C TYR A 167 9.36 -4.75 -8.70
N LYS A 168 9.88 -4.42 -7.52
CA LYS A 168 9.04 -4.19 -6.34
C LYS A 168 8.24 -2.92 -6.56
N VAL A 169 6.94 -2.99 -6.30
CA VAL A 169 6.04 -1.85 -6.34
C VAL A 169 5.76 -1.41 -4.91
N LYS A 170 6.19 -0.19 -4.57
CA LYS A 170 5.93 0.41 -3.26
C LYS A 170 4.99 1.58 -3.42
N HIS A 171 3.79 1.48 -2.82
CA HIS A 171 2.88 2.61 -2.77
C HIS A 171 3.46 3.72 -1.90
N ILE A 172 3.60 4.90 -2.49
CA ILE A 172 3.96 6.10 -1.76
C ILE A 172 2.64 6.65 -1.21
N LEU A 173 2.40 6.40 0.08
CA LEU A 173 1.41 7.18 0.81
C LEU A 173 1.80 8.64 0.63
N GLN A 174 0.90 9.45 0.07
CA GLN A 174 1.15 10.88 -0.13
C GLN A 174 1.51 11.52 1.22
N VAL A 175 2.81 11.64 1.49
CA VAL A 175 3.30 12.75 2.29
C VAL A 175 3.07 13.92 1.37
N MET A 176 2.05 14.71 1.67
CA MET A 176 1.69 15.84 0.83
C MET A 176 2.94 16.71 0.64
N GLU A 177 3.43 16.82 -0.60
CA GLU A 177 4.66 17.57 -0.93
C GLU A 177 4.58 19.02 -0.43
N LYS A 178 3.35 19.54 -0.31
CA LYS A 178 3.02 20.77 0.38
C LYS A 178 2.06 20.45 1.53
N PRO A 179 2.24 21.05 2.71
CA PRO A 179 1.32 20.85 3.82
C PRO A 179 -0.10 21.22 3.39
N TRP A 180 -1.07 20.38 3.73
CA TRP A 180 -2.49 20.57 3.39
C TRP A 180 -3.07 21.92 3.85
N ARG A 181 -2.40 22.55 4.82
CA ARG A 181 -2.63 23.92 5.26
C ARG A 181 -1.32 24.57 5.67
N ASN A 182 -1.20 25.85 5.34
CA ASN A 182 -0.18 26.71 5.94
C ASN A 182 -0.53 26.93 7.41
N VAL A 183 0.31 26.42 8.32
CA VAL A 183 0.17 26.62 9.76
C VAL A 183 0.88 27.92 10.12
N LEU A 184 0.12 29.00 10.28
CA LEU A 184 0.64 30.34 10.60
C LEU A 184 0.61 30.67 12.10
N TRP A 185 0.24 29.71 12.94
CA TRP A 185 0.05 29.90 14.38
C TRP A 185 1.06 29.11 15.21
N THR A 186 1.48 29.68 16.34
CA THR A 186 2.24 28.96 17.37
C THR A 186 1.30 28.18 18.30
N ALA A 187 1.86 27.24 19.07
CA ALA A 187 1.09 26.49 20.06
C ALA A 187 0.47 27.43 21.11
N GLU A 188 1.21 28.43 21.58
CA GLU A 188 0.75 29.41 22.58
C GLU A 188 -0.42 30.23 22.06
N TYR A 189 -0.34 30.68 20.81
CA TYR A 189 -1.41 31.45 20.16
C TYR A 189 -2.69 30.63 20.01
N LEU A 190 -2.58 29.40 19.48
CA LEU A 190 -3.72 28.51 19.29
C LEU A 190 -4.38 28.14 20.63
N MET A 191 -3.58 27.84 21.65
CA MET A 191 -4.08 27.56 23.00
C MET A 191 -4.83 28.76 23.58
N GLY A 192 -4.33 29.98 23.35
CA GLY A 192 -5.02 31.23 23.72
C GLY A 192 -6.36 31.40 23.03
N LEU A 193 -6.44 31.12 21.72
CA LEU A 193 -7.70 31.15 20.97
C LEU A 193 -8.72 30.15 21.51
N ILE A 194 -8.29 28.92 21.79
CA ILE A 194 -9.19 27.86 22.29
C ILE A 194 -9.72 28.22 23.69
N ARG A 195 -8.88 28.74 24.57
CA ARG A 195 -9.28 29.20 25.92
C ARG A 195 -10.35 30.29 25.88
N ASN A 196 -10.19 31.23 24.95
CA ASN A 196 -11.03 32.42 24.85
C ASN A 196 -12.20 32.28 23.87
N HIS A 197 -12.33 31.12 23.21
CA HIS A 197 -13.38 30.89 22.24
C HIS A 197 -14.78 31.01 22.88
N LYS A 198 -15.66 31.76 22.23
CA LYS A 198 -17.07 31.88 22.61
C LYS A 198 -17.93 31.42 21.44
N PRO A 199 -18.90 30.51 21.64
CA PRO A 199 -19.86 30.16 20.61
C PRO A 199 -20.61 31.39 20.11
N LEU A 200 -20.99 31.41 18.82
CA LEU A 200 -21.74 32.53 18.24
C LEU A 200 -23.08 32.79 18.97
N MET A 201 -23.71 31.73 19.47
CA MET A 201 -24.95 31.81 20.23
C MET A 201 -24.65 31.84 21.72
N THR A 202 -25.02 32.93 22.40
CA THR A 202 -24.77 33.15 23.84
C THR A 202 -25.49 32.16 24.76
N SER A 203 -26.54 31.49 24.26
CA SER A 203 -27.24 30.40 24.94
C SER A 203 -26.44 29.08 24.97
N VAL A 204 -25.42 28.94 24.13
CA VAL A 204 -24.57 27.75 24.06
C VAL A 204 -23.33 27.96 24.90
N SER A 205 -23.21 27.23 26.00
CA SER A 205 -22.06 27.33 26.92
C SER A 205 -20.86 26.46 26.49
N ARG A 206 -21.06 25.47 25.60
CA ARG A 206 -20.02 24.50 25.25
C ARG A 206 -20.29 23.78 23.92
N VAL A 207 -19.25 23.60 23.11
CA VAL A 207 -19.25 22.77 21.89
C VAL A 207 -18.92 21.31 22.23
N ARG A 208 -19.62 20.33 21.66
CA ARG A 208 -19.28 18.90 21.78
C ARG A 208 -18.70 18.39 20.46
N ILE A 209 -17.49 17.85 20.50
CA ILE A 209 -16.80 17.31 19.33
C ILE A 209 -16.86 15.80 19.40
N LEU A 210 -17.60 15.17 18.48
CA LEU A 210 -17.75 13.73 18.41
C LEU A 210 -16.61 13.08 17.61
N MET A 211 -15.92 12.13 18.21
CA MET A 211 -14.86 11.36 17.58
C MET A 211 -15.40 10.00 17.14
N ILE A 212 -15.26 9.67 15.86
CA ILE A 212 -15.75 8.42 15.24
C ILE A 212 -14.62 7.84 14.39
N GLY A 213 -14.54 6.51 14.32
CA GLY A 213 -13.53 5.79 13.54
C GLY A 213 -13.42 4.33 13.98
N PRO A 214 -12.68 3.49 13.22
CA PRO A 214 -12.53 2.08 13.52
C PRO A 214 -11.83 1.83 14.87
N VAL A 215 -11.83 0.58 15.31
CA VAL A 215 -11.00 0.13 16.45
C VAL A 215 -9.53 0.40 16.14
N GLY A 216 -8.77 0.76 17.17
CA GLY A 216 -7.34 1.05 17.00
C GLY A 216 -7.02 2.40 16.36
N ALA A 217 -8.00 3.15 15.86
CA ALA A 217 -7.78 4.48 15.25
C ALA A 217 -7.26 5.57 16.22
N GLY A 218 -7.15 5.26 17.52
CA GLY A 218 -6.57 6.17 18.50
C GLY A 218 -7.51 7.27 19.03
N LYS A 219 -8.83 7.14 18.89
CA LYS A 219 -9.83 8.13 19.38
C LYS A 219 -9.64 8.50 20.86
N SER A 220 -9.58 7.49 21.73
CA SER A 220 -9.37 7.69 23.17
C SER A 220 -7.98 8.25 23.49
N SER A 221 -6.95 7.82 22.75
CA SER A 221 -5.59 8.34 22.87
C SER A 221 -5.49 9.81 22.45
N PHE A 222 -6.24 10.22 21.43
CA PHE A 222 -6.32 11.61 20.98
C PHE A 222 -6.93 12.51 22.06
N PHE A 223 -8.02 12.08 22.70
CA PHE A 223 -8.56 12.81 23.85
C PHE A 223 -7.54 12.90 25.00
N ASN A 224 -6.87 11.80 25.36
CA ASN A 224 -5.86 11.81 26.42
C ASN A 224 -4.73 12.80 26.09
N SER A 225 -4.34 12.91 24.81
CA SER A 225 -3.34 13.88 24.34
C SER A 225 -3.81 15.32 24.53
N ILE A 226 -5.01 15.66 24.05
CA ILE A 226 -5.58 17.01 24.23
C ILE A 226 -5.74 17.34 25.71
N ASN A 227 -6.31 16.43 26.50
CA ASN A 227 -6.49 16.67 27.92
C ASN A 227 -5.14 16.85 28.65
N SER A 228 -4.08 16.15 28.20
CA SER A 228 -2.74 16.31 28.79
C SER A 228 -2.12 17.67 28.48
N ILE A 229 -2.29 18.17 27.25
CA ILE A 229 -1.81 19.50 26.84
C ILE A 229 -2.43 20.60 27.71
N PHE A 230 -3.76 20.60 27.84
CA PHE A 230 -4.45 21.62 28.65
C PHE A 230 -4.31 21.42 30.16
N MET A 231 -4.07 20.20 30.63
CA MET A 231 -3.75 19.98 32.05
C MET A 231 -2.29 20.24 32.41
N GLY A 232 -1.40 20.42 31.43
CA GLY A 232 0.04 20.61 31.65
C GLY A 232 0.76 19.37 32.20
N ARG A 233 0.15 18.19 32.10
CA ARG A 233 0.69 16.90 32.58
C ARG A 233 0.08 15.74 31.82
N ILE A 234 0.77 14.60 31.81
CA ILE A 234 0.23 13.37 31.22
C ILE A 234 -1.02 12.92 31.97
N THR A 235 -2.07 12.57 31.22
CA THR A 235 -3.35 12.09 31.75
C THR A 235 -3.87 10.91 30.94
N SER A 236 -4.52 9.97 31.61
CA SER A 236 -5.16 8.80 31.01
C SER A 236 -6.59 8.65 31.55
N LYS A 237 -7.48 9.55 31.11
CA LYS A 237 -8.89 9.56 31.55
C LYS A 237 -9.76 8.64 30.70
N ALA A 238 -9.43 8.50 29.41
CA ALA A 238 -10.04 7.51 28.55
C ALA A 238 -9.17 6.25 28.52
N MET A 239 -9.81 5.07 28.45
CA MET A 239 -9.09 3.81 28.29
C MET A 239 -8.47 3.78 26.90
N SER A 240 -7.15 3.81 26.83
CA SER A 240 -6.38 3.71 25.58
C SER A 240 -5.42 2.53 25.67
N GLY A 241 -5.38 1.71 24.62
CA GLY A 241 -4.54 0.51 24.53
C GLY A 241 -4.75 -0.20 23.20
N SER A 242 -3.96 -1.24 22.94
CA SER A 242 -4.08 -2.10 21.76
C SER A 242 -4.78 -3.40 22.15
N ALA A 243 -5.94 -3.67 21.55
CA ALA A 243 -6.70 -4.90 21.74
C ALA A 243 -7.40 -5.27 20.42
N GLY A 244 -7.73 -6.55 20.25
CA GLY A 244 -8.47 -7.04 19.07
C GLY A 244 -9.93 -6.56 18.99
N THR A 245 -10.47 -5.99 20.08
CA THR A 245 -11.83 -5.43 20.17
C THR A 245 -11.78 -4.02 20.76
N SER A 246 -12.84 -3.23 20.58
CA SER A 246 -12.92 -1.88 21.14
C SER A 246 -12.81 -1.86 22.66
N LEU A 247 -11.80 -1.14 23.18
CA LEU A 247 -11.62 -0.89 24.61
C LEU A 247 -12.66 0.08 25.19
N THR A 248 -13.14 1.01 24.36
CA THR A 248 -14.23 1.91 24.73
C THR A 248 -15.53 1.24 24.33
N THR A 249 -16.31 0.79 25.30
CA THR A 249 -17.57 0.05 25.06
C THR A 249 -18.81 0.93 25.13
N GLN A 250 -18.66 2.22 25.45
CA GLN A 250 -19.78 3.16 25.64
C GLN A 250 -19.39 4.58 25.18
N PHE A 251 -20.39 5.34 24.73
CA PHE A 251 -20.26 6.77 24.49
C PHE A 251 -19.88 7.50 25.78
N ARG A 252 -18.83 8.33 25.74
CA ARG A 252 -18.38 9.12 26.89
C ARG A 252 -18.06 10.55 26.47
N THR A 253 -18.66 11.52 27.18
CA THR A 253 -18.31 12.94 27.02
C THR A 253 -17.26 13.33 28.06
N TYR A 254 -16.10 13.78 27.60
CA TYR A 254 -15.01 14.24 28.45
C TYR A 254 -14.84 15.76 28.39
N PRO A 255 -15.17 16.49 29.46
CA PRO A 255 -14.81 17.90 29.59
C PRO A 255 -13.30 18.06 29.74
N VAL A 256 -12.72 19.00 28.99
CA VAL A 256 -11.30 19.39 29.12
C VAL A 256 -11.21 20.60 30.05
N LYS A 257 -10.23 20.59 30.96
CA LYS A 257 -9.96 21.66 31.92
C LYS A 257 -8.60 22.29 31.64
N ASP A 258 -8.48 23.60 31.88
CA ASP A 258 -7.23 24.34 31.75
C ASP A 258 -6.43 24.28 33.07
N GLY A 259 -5.71 23.19 33.30
CA GLY A 259 -5.01 22.91 34.55
C GLY A 259 -5.83 22.12 35.60
N ARG A 260 -5.23 21.89 36.78
CA ARG A 260 -5.80 21.00 37.82
C ARG A 260 -7.07 21.56 38.46
N GLU A 261 -7.10 22.87 38.69
CA GLU A 261 -8.22 23.62 39.29
C GLU A 261 -8.86 24.62 38.31
N GLY A 262 -8.46 24.57 37.04
CA GLY A 262 -8.95 25.51 36.04
C GLY A 262 -10.40 25.28 35.65
N LYS A 263 -10.98 26.32 35.05
CA LYS A 263 -12.33 26.28 34.50
C LYS A 263 -12.38 25.29 33.33
N PRO A 264 -13.54 24.63 33.09
CA PRO A 264 -13.76 23.87 31.88
C PRO A 264 -13.59 24.75 30.64
N LEU A 265 -12.96 24.21 29.61
CA LEU A 265 -12.85 24.86 28.30
C LEU A 265 -14.23 24.91 27.61
N PRO A 266 -14.41 25.82 26.63
CA PRO A 266 -15.67 25.97 25.89
C PRO A 266 -15.97 24.79 24.94
N PHE A 267 -15.27 23.65 25.08
CA PHE A 267 -15.55 22.42 24.35
C PHE A 267 -15.42 21.16 25.23
N ALA A 268 -16.03 20.07 24.78
CA ALA A 268 -15.82 18.72 25.30
C ALA A 268 -15.63 17.74 24.13
N LEU A 269 -14.82 16.69 24.36
CA LEU A 269 -14.64 15.62 23.39
C LEU A 269 -15.55 14.45 23.75
N CYS A 270 -16.29 13.95 22.77
CA CYS A 270 -17.15 12.78 22.91
C CYS A 270 -16.46 11.61 22.24
N ASP A 271 -16.05 10.64 23.04
CA ASP A 271 -15.39 9.42 22.61
C ASP A 271 -16.42 8.30 22.40
N THR A 272 -16.22 7.49 21.38
CA THR A 272 -17.14 6.42 20.97
C THR A 272 -16.40 5.09 20.82
N MET A 273 -17.17 4.00 20.85
CA MET A 273 -16.68 2.68 20.49
C MET A 273 -16.13 2.68 19.05
N GLY A 274 -15.10 1.85 18.79
CA GLY A 274 -14.66 1.60 17.42
C GLY A 274 -15.80 1.07 16.56
N LEU A 275 -15.86 1.54 15.32
CA LEU A 275 -16.72 0.91 14.32
C LEU A 275 -16.11 -0.45 13.95
N GLU A 276 -16.89 -1.51 14.13
CA GLU A 276 -16.55 -2.90 13.82
C GLU A 276 -17.67 -3.48 12.94
N GLU A 277 -17.34 -4.32 11.96
CA GLU A 277 -18.34 -5.12 11.26
C GLU A 277 -18.87 -6.20 12.23
N GLN A 278 -20.14 -6.10 12.62
CA GLN A 278 -20.70 -7.03 13.59
C GLN A 278 -21.00 -8.40 12.95
N THR A 279 -20.37 -9.45 13.46
CA THR A 279 -20.91 -10.82 13.41
C THR A 279 -21.66 -11.10 14.72
N GLY A 280 -22.85 -10.51 14.91
CA GLY A 280 -23.67 -10.74 16.11
C GLY A 280 -24.80 -9.71 16.31
N PRO A 281 -25.78 -9.97 17.19
CA PRO A 281 -26.93 -9.09 17.39
C PRO A 281 -26.51 -7.77 18.08
N PRO A 282 -27.12 -6.63 17.69
CA PRO A 282 -26.61 -5.30 18.00
C PRO A 282 -26.64 -4.98 19.49
N SER A 283 -25.46 -4.81 20.10
CA SER A 283 -25.36 -4.19 21.41
C SER A 283 -25.51 -2.67 21.30
N LYS A 284 -26.69 -2.18 21.70
CA LYS A 284 -27.06 -0.78 22.04
C LYS A 284 -26.51 0.30 21.10
N SER A 285 -27.40 0.76 20.22
CA SER A 285 -27.30 1.97 19.42
C SER A 285 -26.77 3.17 20.21
N VAL A 286 -25.89 3.95 19.56
CA VAL A 286 -25.50 5.30 20.00
C VAL A 286 -26.75 6.19 19.86
N PRO A 287 -27.34 6.72 20.94
CA PRO A 287 -28.39 7.70 20.80
C PRO A 287 -27.77 8.99 20.26
N ILE A 288 -28.12 9.33 19.02
CA ILE A 288 -27.83 10.63 18.42
C ILE A 288 -28.87 11.59 19.01
N PHE A 289 -28.43 12.51 19.87
CA PHE A 289 -29.21 13.66 20.34
C PHE A 289 -28.64 14.93 19.71
#